data_AF-A0A919P0M1-F1
#
_entry.id   AF-A0A919P0M1-F1
#
_cell.length_a   1.000
_cell.length_b   1.000
_cell.length_c   1.000
_cell.angle_alpha   90.00
_cell.angle_beta   90.00
_cell.angle_gamma   90.00
#
_symmetry.space_group_name_H-M   'P 1'
#
loop_
_entity.id
_entity.type
_entity.pdbx_description
1 polymer ?
#
loop_
_entity_poly.entity_id
_entity_poly.type
_entity_poly.pdbx_seq_one_letter_code
_entity_poly.pdbx_strand_id
1 'polypeptide(L)'
;MSNEYPPAPRPSEATDQRTWAMVAHLGGILAYVWVGWAAPLVIWLVHRERGGVAADQARVALNFQLTVLVGLVACQIVRMLPLVGFVGWIAFVGICLISLVLSILAALAVQRGGSYRYPFSLELVR
;
A
#
# COMPACT_ATOMS: atom_id res chain seq x y z
N MET A 1 -16.32 34.49 -16.42
CA MET A 1 -15.80 33.11 -16.43
C MET A 1 -16.46 32.39 -15.27
N SER A 2 -17.55 31.67 -15.53
CA SER A 2 -18.18 30.81 -14.51
C SER A 2 -17.19 29.71 -14.16
N ASN A 3 -16.78 29.62 -12.90
CA ASN A 3 -16.05 28.45 -12.42
C ASN A 3 -16.99 27.24 -12.53
N GLU A 4 -16.91 26.51 -13.64
CA GLU A 4 -17.53 25.20 -13.77
C GLU A 4 -16.81 24.25 -12.83
N TYR A 5 -17.39 24.05 -11.65
CA TYR A 5 -16.92 23.00 -10.75
C TYR A 5 -17.17 21.65 -11.43
N PRO A 6 -16.18 20.76 -11.51
CA PRO A 6 -16.40 19.44 -12.09
C PRO A 6 -17.53 18.73 -11.34
N PRO A 7 -18.47 18.10 -12.04
CA PRO A 7 -19.62 17.46 -11.41
C PRO A 7 -19.15 16.44 -10.36
N ALA A 8 -19.82 16.41 -9.22
CA ALA A 8 -19.52 15.45 -8.16
C ALA A 8 -19.58 14.01 -8.72
N PRO A 9 -18.67 13.11 -8.31
CA PRO A 9 -18.65 11.73 -8.79
C PRO A 9 -20.00 11.06 -8.56
N ARG A 10 -20.44 10.24 -9.51
CA ARG A 10 -21.67 9.47 -9.31
C ARG A 10 -21.46 8.47 -8.17
N PRO A 11 -22.51 8.08 -7.43
CA PRO A 11 -22.39 7.12 -6.33
C PRO A 11 -21.69 5.80 -6.72
N SER A 12 -21.88 5.32 -7.96
CA SER A 12 -21.20 4.14 -8.49
C SER A 12 -19.69 4.36 -8.68
N GLU A 13 -19.28 5.52 -9.21
CA GLU A 13 -17.87 5.87 -9.39
C GLU A 13 -17.15 6.04 -8.06
N ALA A 14 -17.80 6.64 -7.06
CA ALA A 14 -17.25 6.73 -5.71
C ALA A 14 -17.06 5.36 -5.06
N THR A 15 -17.98 4.42 -5.31
CA THR A 15 -17.89 3.04 -4.82
C THR A 15 -16.75 2.28 -5.51
N ASP A 16 -16.60 2.44 -6.83
CA ASP A 16 -15.51 1.85 -7.59
C ASP A 16 -14.15 2.37 -7.12
N GLN A 17 -14.01 3.69 -6.92
CA GLN A 17 -12.76 4.27 -6.41
C GLN A 17 -12.36 3.71 -5.04
N ARG A 18 -13.32 3.54 -4.12
CA ARG A 18 -13.07 2.93 -2.81
C ARG A 18 -12.66 1.47 -2.94
N THR A 19 -13.28 0.74 -3.86
CA THR A 19 -12.96 -0.67 -4.13
C THR A 19 -11.53 -0.82 -4.63
N TRP A 20 -11.12 -0.01 -5.61
CA TRP A 20 -9.76 -0.04 -6.14
C TRP A 20 -8.71 0.38 -5.11
N ALA A 21 -8.99 1.40 -4.30
CA ALA A 21 -8.12 1.80 -3.21
C ALA A 21 -7.95 0.70 -2.15
N MET A 22 -9.05 0.04 -1.75
CA MET A 22 -9.03 -1.09 -0.83
C MET A 22 -8.19 -2.25 -1.39
N VAL A 23 -8.39 -2.60 -2.66
CA VAL A 23 -7.62 -3.66 -3.34
C VAL A 23 -6.14 -3.32 -3.41
N ALA A 24 -5.77 -2.05 -3.61
CA ALA A 24 -4.36 -1.63 -3.59
C ALA A 24 -3.68 -1.91 -2.25
N HIS A 25 -4.36 -1.66 -1.12
CA HIS A 25 -3.84 -1.99 0.20
C HIS A 25 -3.79 -3.50 0.46
N LEU A 26 -4.86 -4.24 0.11
CA LEU A 26 -4.90 -5.70 0.28
C LEU A 26 -3.89 -6.44 -0.61
N GLY A 27 -3.52 -5.85 -1.76
CA GLY A 27 -2.44 -6.34 -2.60
C GLY A 27 -1.11 -6.49 -1.86
N GLY A 28 -0.92 -5.75 -0.77
CA GLY A 28 0.21 -5.89 0.14
C GLY A 28 0.38 -7.27 0.78
N ILE A 29 -0.70 -8.07 0.85
CA ILE A 29 -0.63 -9.47 1.31
C ILE A 29 0.32 -10.28 0.42
N LEU A 30 0.49 -9.90 -0.84
CA LEU A 30 1.45 -10.57 -1.73
C LEU A 30 2.92 -10.32 -1.33
N ALA A 31 3.21 -9.52 -0.30
CA ALA A 31 4.56 -9.38 0.25
C ALA A 31 5.13 -10.72 0.75
N TYR A 32 4.29 -11.66 1.17
CA TYR A 32 4.71 -13.02 1.58
C TYR A 32 5.36 -13.83 0.46
N VAL A 33 5.09 -13.47 -0.80
CA VAL A 33 5.69 -14.04 -2.01
C VAL A 33 6.56 -13.03 -2.75
N TRP A 34 7.06 -12.01 -2.05
CA TRP A 34 7.97 -10.96 -2.56
C TRP A 34 7.39 -9.99 -3.60
N VAL A 35 6.08 -10.04 -3.88
CA VAL A 35 5.42 -9.21 -4.92
C VAL A 35 4.30 -8.32 -4.38
N GLY A 36 4.36 -7.94 -3.10
CA GLY A 36 3.37 -7.06 -2.43
C GLY A 36 3.20 -5.68 -3.08
N TRP A 37 4.22 -5.19 -3.80
CA TRP A 37 4.21 -3.91 -4.50
C TRP A 37 3.49 -3.95 -5.86
N ALA A 38 3.29 -5.13 -6.45
CA ALA A 38 2.81 -5.25 -7.82
C ALA A 38 1.36 -4.76 -7.98
N ALA A 39 0.47 -5.21 -7.10
CA ALA A 39 -0.93 -4.79 -7.10
C ALA A 39 -1.13 -3.27 -6.94
N PRO A 40 -0.56 -2.60 -5.92
CA PRO A 40 -0.69 -1.15 -5.80
C PRO A 40 0.01 -0.40 -6.95
N LEU A 41 1.10 -0.93 -7.52
CA LEU A 41 1.75 -0.33 -8.70
C LEU A 41 0.83 -0.33 -9.92
N VAL A 42 0.24 -1.48 -10.24
CA VAL A 42 -0.67 -1.61 -11.40
C VAL A 42 -1.88 -0.70 -11.22
N ILE A 43 -2.48 -0.69 -10.02
CA ILE A 43 -3.66 0.14 -9.76
C ILE A 43 -3.30 1.62 -9.84
N TRP A 44 -2.15 2.02 -9.28
CA TRP A 44 -1.66 3.40 -9.39
C TRP A 44 -1.45 3.81 -10.86
N LEU A 45 -0.81 2.96 -11.68
CA LEU A 45 -0.60 3.26 -13.10
C LEU A 45 -1.92 3.38 -13.89
N VAL A 46 -2.92 2.58 -13.57
CA VAL A 46 -4.23 2.63 -14.23
C VAL A 46 -5.04 3.88 -13.84
N HIS A 47 -4.91 4.33 -12.59
CA HIS A 47 -5.75 5.41 -12.06
C HIS A 47 -5.04 6.78 -11.98
N ARG A 48 -3.71 6.84 -12.08
CA ARG A 48 -2.92 8.08 -11.88
C ARG A 48 -3.33 9.25 -12.76
N GLU A 49 -3.77 9.00 -13.99
CA GLU A 49 -4.19 10.07 -14.91
C GLU A 49 -5.61 10.58 -14.61
N ARG A 50 -6.46 9.72 -14.04
CA ARG A 50 -7.84 10.06 -13.66
C ARG A 50 -7.91 10.73 -12.29
N GLY A 51 -6.91 10.50 -11.44
CA GLY A 51 -6.87 10.98 -10.06
C GLY A 51 -7.90 10.31 -9.16
N GLY A 52 -8.23 10.97 -8.06
CA GLY A 52 -9.20 10.50 -7.07
C GLY A 52 -8.64 9.48 -6.07
N VAL A 53 -9.54 8.95 -5.24
CA VAL A 53 -9.17 8.15 -4.05
C VAL A 53 -8.39 6.88 -4.43
N ALA A 54 -8.75 6.25 -5.54
CA ALA A 54 -8.05 5.07 -6.05
C ALA A 54 -6.58 5.36 -6.37
N ALA A 55 -6.31 6.46 -7.07
CA ALA A 55 -4.94 6.85 -7.42
C ALA A 55 -4.12 7.23 -6.17
N ASP A 56 -4.71 8.04 -5.28
CA ASP A 56 -4.04 8.54 -4.08
C ASP A 56 -3.68 7.39 -3.12
N GLN A 57 -4.65 6.53 -2.83
CA GLN A 57 -4.45 5.41 -1.91
C GLN A 57 -3.59 4.30 -2.51
N ALA A 58 -3.66 4.07 -3.83
CA ALA A 58 -2.74 3.16 -4.50
C ALA A 58 -1.29 3.65 -4.43
N ARG A 59 -1.04 4.96 -4.55
CA ARG A 59 0.29 5.56 -4.33
C ARG A 59 0.77 5.34 -2.89
N VAL A 60 -0.09 5.58 -1.91
CA VAL A 60 0.23 5.38 -0.48
C VAL A 60 0.54 3.91 -0.20
N ALA A 61 -0.28 2.99 -0.71
CA ALA A 61 -0.06 1.55 -0.61
C ALA A 61 1.26 1.13 -1.27
N LEU A 62 1.56 1.66 -2.46
CA LEU A 62 2.80 1.36 -3.20
C LEU A 62 4.04 1.78 -2.40
N ASN A 63 4.06 3.01 -1.91
CA ASN A 63 5.16 3.53 -1.09
C ASN A 63 5.39 2.68 0.18
N PHE A 64 4.30 2.26 0.84
CA PHE A 64 4.39 1.35 1.97
C PHE A 64 4.95 -0.02 1.59
N GLN A 65 4.45 -0.64 0.51
CA GLN A 65 4.91 -1.97 0.09
C GLN A 65 6.36 -1.98 -0.37
N LEU A 66 6.84 -0.90 -0.99
CA LEU A 66 8.27 -0.73 -1.30
C LEU A 66 9.10 -0.58 -0.02
N THR A 67 8.58 0.13 1.00
CA THR A 67 9.23 0.24 2.31
C THR A 67 9.35 -1.12 3.00
N VAL A 68 8.27 -1.91 2.98
CA VAL A 68 8.25 -3.28 3.51
C VAL A 68 9.26 -4.14 2.75
N LEU A 69 9.30 -4.07 1.41
CA LEU A 69 10.25 -4.82 0.59
C LEU A 69 11.70 -4.53 1.01
N VAL A 70 12.06 -3.26 1.17
CA VAL A 70 13.40 -2.87 1.65
C VAL A 70 13.71 -3.48 3.02
N GLY A 71 12.74 -3.43 3.96
CA GLY A 71 12.88 -4.04 5.28
C GLY A 71 13.05 -5.57 5.22
N LEU A 72 12.29 -6.26 4.36
CA LEU A 72 12.39 -7.71 4.16
C LEU A 72 13.74 -8.11 3.56
N VAL A 73 14.24 -7.35 2.58
CA VAL A 73 15.58 -7.58 2.00
C VAL A 73 16.67 -7.38 3.06
N ALA A 74 16.59 -6.32 3.87
CA ALA A 74 17.54 -6.09 4.95
C ALA A 74 17.53 -7.24 5.98
N CYS A 75 16.34 -7.69 6.40
CA CYS A 75 16.22 -8.84 7.31
C CYS A 75 16.79 -10.12 6.70
N GLN A 76 16.59 -10.33 5.40
CA GLN A 76 17.11 -11.49 4.69
C GLN A 76 18.65 -11.50 4.65
N ILE A 77 19.28 -10.34 4.46
CA ILE A 77 20.75 -10.20 4.53
C ILE A 77 21.23 -10.53 5.95
N VAL A 78 20.62 -9.94 6.98
CA VAL A 78 20.98 -10.19 8.39
C VAL A 78 20.83 -11.67 8.75
N ARG A 79 19.79 -12.33 8.23
CA ARG A 79 19.52 -13.76 8.45
C ARG A 79 20.66 -14.66 7.97
N MET A 80 21.45 -14.24 6.98
CA MET A 80 22.59 -15.01 6.46
C MET A 80 23.83 -14.96 7.35
N LEU A 81 23.87 -14.07 8.36
CA LEU A 81 25.02 -13.98 9.27
C LEU A 81 24.92 -15.05 10.38
N PRO A 82 25.99 -15.82 10.64
CA PRO A 82 25.94 -16.97 11.56
C PRO A 82 25.69 -16.61 13.03
N LEU A 83 26.09 -15.42 13.48
CA LEU A 83 25.97 -15.00 14.89
C LEU A 83 24.65 -14.26 15.20
N VAL A 84 24.05 -13.59 14.22
CA VAL A 84 22.87 -12.71 14.40
C VAL A 84 21.68 -13.12 13.53
N GLY A 85 21.78 -14.22 12.79
CA GLY A 85 20.74 -14.65 11.85
C GLY A 85 19.38 -14.89 12.49
N PHE A 86 19.34 -15.32 13.76
CA PHE A 86 18.10 -15.47 14.53
C PHE A 86 17.35 -14.14 14.73
N VAL A 87 18.08 -13.04 14.95
CA VAL A 87 17.48 -11.70 15.05
C VAL A 87 16.85 -11.28 13.73
N GLY A 88 17.53 -11.58 12.61
CA GLY A 88 16.98 -11.36 11.27
C GLY A 88 15.68 -12.13 11.02
N TRP A 89 15.57 -13.37 11.53
CA TRP A 89 14.35 -14.16 11.42
C TRP A 89 13.19 -13.58 12.25
N ILE A 90 13.43 -13.19 13.51
CA ILE A 90 12.40 -12.54 14.35
C ILE A 90 11.93 -11.24 13.69
N ALA A 91 12.86 -10.40 13.22
CA ALA A 91 12.53 -9.15 12.56
C ALA A 91 11.71 -9.36 11.28
N PHE A 92 12.07 -10.37 10.47
CA PHE A 92 11.32 -10.73 9.26
C PHE A 92 9.85 -11.07 9.57
N VAL A 93 9.61 -11.93 10.57
CA VAL A 93 8.26 -12.30 11.00
C VAL A 93 7.50 -11.08 11.55
N GLY A 94 8.18 -10.23 12.33
CA GLY A 94 7.60 -8.99 12.86
C GLY A 94 7.15 -8.02 11.76
N ILE A 95 8.00 -7.75 10.77
CA ILE A 95 7.68 -6.87 9.64
C ILE A 95 6.51 -7.44 8.84
N CYS A 96 6.50 -8.74 8.59
CA CYS A 96 5.40 -9.43 7.92
C CYS A 96 4.06 -9.22 8.63
N LEU A 97 4.02 -9.42 9.95
CA LEU A 97 2.80 -9.24 10.75
C LEU A 97 2.34 -7.77 10.79
N ILE A 98 3.27 -6.84 11.02
CA ILE A 98 2.97 -5.41 11.03
C ILE A 98 2.43 -4.97 9.66
N SER A 99 3.06 -5.41 8.57
CA SER A 99 2.62 -5.11 7.21
C SER A 99 1.21 -5.59 6.94
N LEU A 100 0.89 -6.83 7.34
CA LEU A 100 -0.44 -7.39 7.19
C LEU A 100 -1.49 -6.58 7.96
N VAL A 101 -1.25 -6.31 9.24
CA VAL A 101 -2.17 -5.56 10.09
C VAL A 101 -2.42 -4.16 9.52
N LEU A 102 -1.36 -3.43 9.20
CA LEU A 102 -1.49 -2.08 8.64
C LEU A 102 -2.20 -2.08 7.27
N SER A 103 -1.95 -3.08 6.43
CA SER A 103 -2.63 -3.21 5.13
C SER A 103 -4.13 -3.47 5.27
N ILE A 104 -4.53 -4.31 6.23
CA ILE A 104 -5.94 -4.54 6.55
C ILE A 104 -6.59 -3.27 7.12
N LEU A 105 -5.92 -2.59 8.05
CA LEU A 105 -6.44 -1.33 8.62
C LEU A 105 -6.62 -0.26 7.55
N ALA A 106 -5.67 -0.15 6.61
CA ALA A 106 -5.76 0.76 5.48
C ALA A 106 -6.93 0.42 4.55
N ALA A 107 -7.08 -0.86 4.19
CA ALA A 107 -8.18 -1.35 3.37
C ALA A 107 -9.55 -1.03 4.01
N LEU A 108 -9.72 -1.29 5.31
CA LEU A 108 -10.94 -0.98 6.06
C LEU A 108 -11.22 0.53 6.15
N ALA A 109 -10.18 1.34 6.36
CA ALA A 109 -10.30 2.79 6.44
C ALA A 109 -10.81 3.38 5.13
N VAL A 110 -10.28 2.93 3.99
CA VAL A 110 -10.70 3.45 2.68
C VAL A 110 -12.05 2.89 2.24
N GLN A 111 -12.37 1.64 2.59
CA GLN A 111 -13.70 1.07 2.32
C GLN A 111 -14.82 1.88 2.98
N ARG A 112 -14.58 2.42 4.18
CA ARG A 112 -15.50 3.32 4.91
C ARG A 112 -15.57 4.75 4.34
N GLY A 113 -14.84 5.03 3.26
CA GLY A 113 -14.79 6.34 2.62
C GLY A 113 -13.76 7.29 3.22
N GLY A 114 -12.87 6.81 4.09
CA GLY A 114 -11.73 7.58 4.58
C GLY A 114 -10.49 7.46 3.69
N SER A 115 -9.38 7.95 4.21
CA SER A 115 -8.03 7.77 3.65
C SER A 115 -7.12 7.20 4.73
N TYR A 116 -6.14 6.40 4.36
CA TYR A 116 -5.13 5.91 5.30
C TYR A 116 -3.77 6.51 5.01
N ARG A 117 -3.01 6.79 6.08
CA ARG A 117 -1.57 7.11 6.00
C ARG A 117 -0.84 6.13 6.90
N TYR A 118 0.11 5.40 6.31
CA TYR A 118 0.94 4.49 7.08
C TYR A 118 1.82 5.29 8.05
N PRO A 119 2.03 4.78 9.27
CA PRO A 119 2.87 5.46 10.26
C PRO A 119 4.34 5.56 9.82
N PHE A 120 4.76 4.62 8.96
CA PHE A 120 6.09 4.60 8.38
C PHE A 120 6.01 4.16 6.92
N SER A 121 6.39 5.05 5.99
CA SER A 121 6.51 4.75 4.56
C SER A 121 7.49 5.72 3.89
N LEU A 122 8.38 5.20 3.06
CA LEU A 122 9.23 5.97 2.17
C LEU A 122 8.40 6.53 1.01
N GLU A 123 8.45 7.84 0.80
CA GLU A 123 7.74 8.51 -0.29
C GLU A 123 8.56 8.47 -1.58
N LEU A 124 8.56 7.31 -2.24
CA LEU A 124 9.32 7.06 -3.46
C LEU A 124 8.57 7.53 -4.72
N VAL A 125 7.26 7.31 -4.74
CA VAL A 125 6.38 7.72 -5.84
C VAL A 125 5.64 9.00 -5.46
N ARG A 126 5.65 9.98 -6.37
CA ARG A 126 5.02 11.31 -6.24
C ARG A 126 3.84 11.54 -7.17
#